data_AF-A0A2D6F870-F1
#
_entry.id   AF-A0A2D6F870-F1
#
_cell.length_a   1.000
_cell.length_b   1.000
_cell.length_c   1.000
_cell.angle_alpha   90.00
_cell.angle_beta   90.00
_cell.angle_gamma   90.00
#
_symmetry.space_group_name_H-M   'P 1'
#
loop_
_entity.id
_entity.type
_entity.pdbx_description
1 polymer ?
#
loop_
_entity_poly.entity_id
_entity_poly.type
_entity_poly.pdbx_seq_one_letter_code
_entity_poly.pdbx_strand_id
1 'polypeptide(L)'
;MANLTLAYKARAYSTGTLGRAICNARTHHFVADDAGGEELGAGEFFFSGITACAVNMVERLADNDGIQLDWMDVGVESFRDSDAD
;
A
#
# COMPACT_ATOMS: atom_id res chain seq x y z
N MET A 1 13.39 -12.80 26.25
CA MET A 1 12.47 -12.88 25.10
C MET A 1 11.92 -11.48 24.86
N ALA A 2 12.11 -10.92 23.67
CA ALA A 2 11.49 -9.64 23.33
C ALA A 2 9.97 -9.82 23.23
N ASN A 3 9.20 -8.94 23.88
CA ASN A 3 7.75 -8.94 23.79
C ASN A 3 7.37 -8.24 22.47
N LEU A 4 6.91 -9.00 21.49
CA LEU A 4 6.57 -8.46 20.16
C LEU A 4 5.18 -7.82 20.21
N THR A 5 5.10 -6.54 19.84
CA THR A 5 3.82 -5.84 19.66
C THR A 5 3.40 -5.91 18.20
N LEU A 6 2.16 -6.34 17.93
CA LEU A 6 1.62 -6.35 16.58
C LEU A 6 1.51 -4.93 16.04
N ALA A 7 2.30 -4.61 15.02
CA ALA A 7 2.31 -3.27 14.42
C ALA A 7 1.11 -3.05 13.49
N TYR A 8 0.85 -3.98 12.57
CA TYR A 8 -0.19 -3.85 11.55
C TYR A 8 -0.88 -5.19 11.28
N LYS A 9 -2.16 -5.13 10.88
CA LYS A 9 -2.96 -6.28 10.46
C LYS A 9 -3.91 -5.88 9.34
N ALA A 10 -3.87 -6.64 8.25
CA ALA A 10 -4.83 -6.58 7.16
C ALA A 10 -5.35 -8.00 6.86
N ARG A 11 -6.55 -8.08 6.29
CA ARG A 11 -7.14 -9.33 5.79
C ARG A 11 -7.81 -9.07 4.45
N ALA A 12 -7.81 -10.05 3.57
CA ALA A 12 -8.58 -10.01 2.33
C ALA A 12 -9.34 -11.33 2.14
N TYR A 13 -10.47 -11.29 1.46
CA TYR A 13 -11.27 -12.47 1.15
C TYR A 13 -12.01 -12.31 -0.18
N SER A 14 -12.35 -13.44 -0.80
CA SER A 14 -13.03 -13.48 -2.09
C SER A 14 -14.46 -12.97 -2.00
N THR A 15 -14.95 -12.41 -3.10
CA THR A 15 -16.31 -11.87 -3.23
C THR A 15 -17.28 -12.80 -3.95
N GLY A 16 -16.78 -13.89 -4.53
CA GLY A 16 -17.51 -14.72 -5.49
C GLY A 16 -17.41 -14.23 -6.94
N THR A 17 -16.88 -13.02 -7.16
CA THR A 17 -16.51 -12.52 -8.49
C THR A 17 -15.03 -12.83 -8.74
N LEU A 18 -14.71 -13.43 -9.89
CA LEU A 18 -13.33 -13.74 -10.27
C LEU A 18 -12.51 -12.45 -10.35
N GLY A 19 -11.31 -12.47 -9.77
CA GLY A 19 -10.43 -11.31 -9.76
C GLY A 19 -10.81 -10.20 -8.77
N ARG A 20 -11.82 -10.40 -7.91
CA ARG A 20 -12.25 -9.35 -6.95
C ARG A 20 -12.16 -9.80 -5.50
N ALA A 21 -11.45 -9.02 -4.69
CA ALA A 21 -11.27 -9.24 -3.26
C ALA A 21 -11.81 -8.06 -2.43
N ILE A 22 -12.36 -8.35 -1.25
CA ILE A 22 -12.61 -7.33 -0.21
C ILE A 22 -11.42 -7.35 0.75
N CYS A 23 -10.77 -6.21 0.88
CA CYS A 23 -9.69 -5.95 1.82
C CYS A 23 -10.24 -5.26 3.07
N ASN A 24 -9.70 -5.60 4.24
CA ASN A 24 -10.01 -4.99 5.51
C ASN A 24 -8.72 -4.64 6.27
N ALA A 25 -8.63 -3.39 6.71
CA ALA A 25 -7.60 -2.90 7.61
C ALA A 25 -8.26 -2.02 8.67
N ARG A 26 -8.22 -2.45 9.94
CA ARG A 26 -8.99 -1.82 11.04
C ARG A 26 -10.48 -1.76 10.67
N THR A 27 -11.08 -0.57 10.64
CA THR A 27 -12.48 -0.30 10.28
C THR A 27 -12.67 0.11 8.82
N HIS A 28 -11.62 0.04 8.00
CA HIS A 28 -11.68 0.37 6.59
C HIS A 28 -11.88 -0.89 5.77
N HIS A 29 -12.73 -0.78 4.76
CA HIS A 29 -13.05 -1.83 3.81
C HIS A 29 -12.91 -1.25 2.41
N PHE A 30 -12.18 -1.93 1.55
CA PHE A 30 -11.93 -1.49 0.19
C PHE A 30 -11.89 -2.71 -0.73
N VAL A 31 -12.28 -2.52 -1.98
CA VAL A 31 -12.28 -3.58 -2.99
C VAL A 31 -10.97 -3.47 -3.77
N ALA A 32 -10.35 -4.63 -4.01
CA ALA A 32 -9.21 -4.73 -4.89
C ALA A 32 -9.54 -5.67 -6.05
N ASP A 33 -9.34 -5.17 -7.26
CA ASP A 33 -9.46 -5.97 -8.47
C ASP A 33 -8.09 -6.49 -8.93
N ASP A 34 -8.12 -7.57 -9.69
CA ASP A 34 -7.02 -8.01 -10.53
C ASP A 34 -6.97 -7.17 -11.83
N ALA A 35 -5.95 -7.36 -12.66
CA ALA A 35 -5.73 -6.55 -13.85
C ALA A 35 -6.98 -6.40 -14.74
N GLY A 36 -7.38 -5.15 -15.00
CA GLY A 36 -8.49 -4.81 -15.90
C GLY A 36 -9.88 -4.67 -15.25
N GLY A 37 -9.96 -4.66 -13.92
CA GLY A 37 -11.20 -4.38 -13.18
C GLY A 37 -11.62 -2.90 -13.15
N GLU A 38 -12.73 -2.63 -12.45
CA GLU A 38 -13.26 -1.27 -12.24
C GLU A 38 -12.69 -0.61 -10.98
N GLU A 39 -12.29 -1.43 -10.01
CA GLU A 39 -11.71 -0.99 -8.73
C GLU A 39 -10.18 -0.95 -8.82
N LEU A 40 -9.55 -0.34 -7.81
CA LEU A 40 -8.09 -0.28 -7.71
C LEU A 40 -7.46 -1.68 -7.71
N GLY A 41 -6.35 -1.80 -8.41
CA GLY A 41 -5.56 -3.02 -8.47
C GLY A 41 -4.91 -3.35 -7.13
N ALA A 42 -4.79 -4.65 -6.80
CA ALA A 42 -4.02 -5.07 -5.63
C ALA A 42 -2.56 -4.55 -5.65
N GLY A 43 -1.95 -4.43 -6.83
CA GLY A 43 -0.63 -3.83 -7.01
C GLY A 43 -0.60 -2.33 -6.71
N GLU A 44 -1.65 -1.60 -7.07
CA GLU A 44 -1.77 -0.16 -6.78
C GLU A 44 -1.92 0.09 -5.28
N PHE A 45 -2.70 -0.74 -4.56
CA PHE A 45 -2.74 -0.66 -3.09
C PHE A 45 -1.41 -0.98 -2.43
N PHE A 46 -0.64 -1.91 -3.00
CA PHE A 46 0.70 -2.20 -2.50
C PHE A 46 1.63 -1.00 -2.68
N PHE A 47 1.58 -0.38 -3.86
CA PHE A 47 2.35 0.81 -4.20
C PHE A 47 1.94 2.05 -3.42
N SER A 48 0.65 2.22 -3.13
CA SER A 48 0.16 3.29 -2.25
C SER A 48 0.71 3.13 -0.83
N GLY A 49 0.86 1.89 -0.34
CA GLY A 49 1.50 1.61 0.95
C GLY A 49 2.98 1.95 0.96
N ILE A 50 3.72 1.63 -0.12
CA ILE A 50 5.15 1.93 -0.25
C ILE A 50 5.39 3.43 -0.29
N THR A 51 4.67 4.14 -1.16
CA THR A 51 4.81 5.60 -1.33
C THR A 51 4.44 6.34 -0.06
N ALA A 52 3.34 5.98 0.60
CA ALA A 52 2.97 6.55 1.90
C ALA A 52 4.02 6.28 2.99
N CYS A 53 4.62 5.08 3.01
CA CYS A 53 5.69 4.77 3.95
C CYS A 53 6.92 5.66 3.73
N ALA A 54 7.31 5.88 2.47
CA ALA A 54 8.42 6.76 2.11
C ALA A 54 8.15 8.21 2.55
N VAL A 55 6.96 8.75 2.27
CA VAL A 55 6.57 10.10 2.72
C VAL A 55 6.68 10.23 4.24
N ASN A 56 6.03 9.33 4.98
CA ASN A 56 6.02 9.34 6.45
C ASN A 56 7.44 9.18 7.04
N MET A 57 8.32 8.44 6.36
CA MET A 57 9.70 8.26 6.79
C MET A 57 10.50 9.56 6.64
N VAL A 58 10.39 10.21 5.48
CA VAL A 58 11.10 11.46 5.20
C VAL A 58 10.62 12.58 6.12
N GLU A 59 9.30 12.72 6.32
CA GLU A 59 8.75 13.68 7.27
C GLU A 59 9.30 13.48 8.69
N ARG A 60 9.31 12.24 9.17
CA ARG A 60 9.84 11.92 10.50
C ARG A 60 11.33 12.24 10.64
N LEU A 61 12.12 12.02 9.60
CA LEU A 61 13.56 12.36 9.62
C LEU A 61 13.76 13.87 9.65
N ALA A 62 13.03 14.61 8.81
CA ALA A 62 13.13 16.06 8.77
C ALA A 62 12.70 16.71 10.10
N ASP A 63 11.63 16.22 10.71
CA ASP A 63 11.20 16.67 12.05
C ASP A 63 12.30 16.45 13.10
N ASN A 64 12.92 15.27 13.12
CA ASN A 64 14.03 14.96 14.04
C ASN A 64 15.25 15.88 13.83
N ASP A 65 15.50 16.29 12.60
CA ASP A 65 16.64 17.13 12.22
C ASP A 65 16.32 18.64 12.26
N GLY A 66 15.07 19.01 12.60
CA GLY A 66 14.62 20.41 12.63
C GLY A 66 14.54 21.07 11.25
N ILE A 67 14.39 20.27 10.19
CA ILE A 67 14.24 20.74 8.81
C ILE A 67 12.75 20.92 8.54
N GLN A 68 12.33 22.15 8.22
CA GLN A 68 10.95 22.42 7.82
C GLN A 68 10.73 21.98 6.37
N LEU A 69 10.03 20.86 6.18
CA LEU A 69 9.53 20.42 4.88
C LEU A 69 8.23 21.14 4.52
N ASP A 70 8.14 21.62 3.29
CA ASP A 70 6.93 22.24 2.75
C ASP A 70 6.05 21.20 2.03
N TRP A 71 6.65 20.42 1.13
CA TRP A 71 5.92 19.42 0.35
C TRP A 71 6.86 18.34 -0.23
N MET A 72 6.31 17.17 -0.55
CA MET A 72 6.99 16.12 -1.31
C MET A 72 6.02 15.32 -2.19
N ASP A 73 6.55 14.76 -3.28
CA ASP A 73 5.86 13.78 -4.12
C ASP A 73 6.74 12.55 -4.30
N VAL A 74 6.14 11.38 -4.14
CA VAL A 74 6.82 10.09 -4.19
C VAL A 74 6.04 9.16 -5.10
N GLY A 75 6.64 8.83 -6.25
CA GLY A 75 6.13 7.83 -7.18
C GLY A 75 6.83 6.47 -7.01
N VAL A 76 6.11 5.41 -7.32
CA VAL A 76 6.67 4.06 -7.52
C VAL A 76 6.01 3.42 -8.72
N GLU A 77 6.81 2.78 -9.56
CA GLU A 77 6.35 2.10 -10.76
C GLU A 77 7.00 0.71 -10.82
N SER A 78 6.29 -0.24 -11.43
CA SER A 78 6.89 -1.50 -11.82
C SER A 78 6.49 -1.85 -13.24
N PHE A 79 7.37 -2.61 -13.89
CA PHE A 79 7.16 -3.12 -15.23
C PHE A 79 7.19 -4.64 -15.15
N ARG A 80 6.23 -5.27 -15.81
CA ARG A 80 6.28 -6.71 -16.09
C ARG A 80 6.71 -6.88 -17.53
N ASP A 81 7.67 -7.77 -17.75
CA ASP A 81 7.99 -8.23 -19.09
C ASP A 81 6.86 -9.15 -19.54
N SER A 82 6.16 -8.78 -20.61
CA SER A 82 5.06 -9.57 -21.17
C SER A 82 5.55 -10.82 -21.90
N ASP A 83 6.84 -10.86 -22.25
CA ASP A 83 7.43 -11.96 -23.03
C ASP A 83 8.10 -13.01 -22.12
N ALA A 84 8.17 -12.73 -20.82
CA ALA A 84 8.67 -13.63 -19.79
C ALA A 84 7.49 -14.30 -19.06
N ASP A 85 6.88 -15.30 -19.71
CA ASP A 85 6.00 -16.27 -19.02
C ASP A 85 6.79 -17.11 -18.00
#